data_AF-A0A7C5QQV1-F1
#
_entry.id   AF-A0A7C5QQV1-F1
#
_cell.length_a   1.000
_cell.length_b   1.000
_cell.length_c   1.000
_cell.angle_alpha   90.00
_cell.angle_beta   90.00
_cell.angle_gamma   90.00
#
_symmetry.space_group_name_H-M   'P 1'
#
loop_
_entity.id
_entity.type
_entity.pdbx_description
1 polymer ?
#
loop_
_entity_poly.entity_id
_entity_poly.type
_entity_poly.pdbx_seq_one_letter_code
_entity_poly.pdbx_strand_id
1 'polypeptide(L)'
;GVVLLVRPGVLPAGSVVFLPLALVAPFMYAVEANMVARWGAGGPGPVALLLGSSLLGAVLAAPLALASGQWIDPRAGMGAPEWALVASSTIHAVVYASYVWLVGRAGATFAAQVSYLVTGFGVLWAMGLLGESYAGAVWGAMALMFVGLFLVTPRAR
;
A
#
# COMPACT_ATOMS: atom_id res chain seq x y z
N GLY A 1 14.42 11.20 3.71
CA GLY A 1 13.48 10.57 4.67
C GLY A 1 13.91 9.17 5.01
N VAL A 2 13.79 8.22 4.07
CA VAL A 2 13.98 6.77 4.31
C VAL A 2 15.35 6.43 4.94
N VAL A 3 16.45 7.02 4.47
CA VAL A 3 17.78 6.80 5.06
C VAL A 3 17.86 7.20 6.55
N LEU A 4 17.05 8.17 6.99
CA LEU A 4 16.97 8.55 8.41
C LEU A 4 16.34 7.44 9.26
N LEU A 5 15.41 6.67 8.69
CA LEU A 5 14.72 5.56 9.38
C LEU A 5 15.57 4.30 9.43
N VAL A 6 16.44 4.08 8.45
CA VAL A 6 17.20 2.82 8.30
C VAL A 6 18.64 2.93 8.81
N ARG A 7 19.01 4.05 9.44
CA ARG A 7 20.35 4.23 9.99
C ARG A 7 20.60 3.29 11.19
N PRO A 8 21.87 2.89 11.43
CA PRO A 8 22.24 2.16 12.64
C PRO A 8 21.78 2.90 13.90
N GLY A 9 21.19 2.18 14.85
CA GLY A 9 20.69 2.72 16.11
C GLY A 9 19.25 3.24 16.10
N VAL A 10 18.57 3.28 14.95
CA VAL A 10 17.12 3.55 14.86
C VAL A 10 16.31 2.26 14.75
N LEU A 11 16.83 1.30 13.98
CA LEU A 11 16.21 -0.01 13.82
C LEU A 11 16.69 -1.00 14.91
N PRO A 12 15.82 -1.92 15.36
CA PRO A 12 16.23 -3.03 16.21
C PRO A 12 17.38 -3.83 15.59
N ALA A 13 18.31 -4.31 16.43
CA ALA A 13 19.46 -5.07 15.96
C ALA A 13 19.06 -6.25 15.07
N GLY A 14 19.72 -6.41 13.93
CA GLY A 14 19.44 -7.48 12.96
C GLY A 14 18.27 -7.23 12.00
N SER A 15 17.43 -6.22 12.23
CA SER A 15 16.24 -5.99 11.38
C SER A 15 16.55 -5.37 9.99
N VAL A 16 17.74 -4.79 9.80
CA VAL A 16 18.21 -4.25 8.50
C VAL A 16 18.17 -5.31 7.38
N VAL A 17 18.34 -6.59 7.72
CA VAL A 17 18.29 -7.69 6.74
C VAL A 17 16.94 -7.81 6.03
N PHE A 18 15.85 -7.32 6.65
CA PHE A 18 14.52 -7.33 6.07
C PHE A 18 14.25 -6.13 5.15
N LEU A 19 15.18 -5.17 5.05
CA LEU A 19 14.99 -4.00 4.20
C LEU A 19 14.75 -4.35 2.72
N PRO A 20 15.50 -5.28 2.08
CA PRO A 20 15.22 -5.67 0.71
C PRO A 20 13.81 -6.25 0.54
N LEU A 21 13.35 -7.04 1.51
CA LEU A 21 11.99 -7.58 1.52
C LEU A 21 10.95 -6.45 1.61
N ALA A 22 11.17 -5.47 2.48
CA ALA A 22 10.31 -4.29 2.61
C ALA A 22 10.26 -3.42 1.34
N LEU A 23 11.30 -3.47 0.49
CA LEU A 23 11.37 -2.73 -0.78
C LEU A 23 10.63 -3.42 -1.93
N VAL A 24 10.28 -4.70 -1.80
CA VAL A 24 9.55 -5.44 -2.86
C VAL A 24 8.19 -4.80 -3.14
N ALA A 25 7.42 -4.53 -2.09
CA ALA A 25 6.09 -3.94 -2.22
C ALA A 25 6.09 -2.57 -2.92
N PRO A 26 6.87 -1.55 -2.48
CA PRO A 26 6.91 -0.25 -3.17
C PRO A 26 7.51 -0.34 -4.57
N PHE A 27 8.43 -1.28 -4.84
CA PHE A 27 8.93 -1.52 -6.19
C PHE A 27 7.82 -2.04 -7.11
N MET A 28 7.06 -3.05 -6.68
CA MET A 28 5.90 -3.56 -7.43
C MET A 28 4.84 -2.49 -7.65
N TYR A 29 4.56 -1.67 -6.63
CA TYR A 29 3.62 -0.55 -6.73
C TYR A 29 4.07 0.50 -7.76
N ALA A 30 5.36 0.80 -7.79
CA ALA A 30 5.94 1.71 -8.77
C ALA A 30 5.86 1.13 -10.18
N VAL A 31 6.17 -0.15 -10.36
CA VAL A 31 6.03 -0.84 -11.66
C VAL A 31 4.58 -0.76 -12.13
N GLU A 32 3.63 -1.17 -11.31
CA GLU A 32 2.21 -1.13 -11.64
C GLU A 32 1.73 0.27 -11.99
N ALA A 33 2.02 1.28 -11.17
CA ALA A 33 1.57 2.65 -11.42
C ALA A 33 2.07 3.17 -12.79
N ASN A 34 3.32 2.87 -13.14
CA ASN A 34 3.88 3.25 -14.44
C ASN A 34 3.27 2.44 -15.60
N MET A 35 3.02 1.15 -15.41
CA MET A 35 2.35 0.31 -16.42
C MET A 35 0.91 0.79 -16.66
N VAL A 36 0.15 1.08 -15.61
CA VAL A 36 -1.21 1.63 -15.68
C VAL A 36 -1.19 3.01 -16.32
N ALA A 37 -0.25 3.88 -15.97
CA ALA A 37 -0.15 5.20 -16.61
C ALA A 37 0.19 5.11 -18.11
N ARG A 38 0.97 4.09 -18.52
CA ARG A 38 1.37 3.90 -19.91
C ARG A 38 0.30 3.22 -20.77
N TRP A 39 -0.38 2.21 -20.24
CA TRP A 39 -1.29 1.34 -21.01
C TRP A 39 -2.76 1.43 -20.57
N GLY A 40 -3.06 2.08 -19.45
CA GLY A 40 -4.41 2.17 -18.89
C GLY A 40 -5.38 3.04 -19.69
N ALA A 41 -4.89 3.92 -20.57
CA ALA A 41 -5.75 4.80 -21.39
C ALA A 41 -6.63 4.06 -22.42
N GLY A 42 -6.33 2.78 -22.72
CA GLY A 42 -7.14 1.94 -23.63
C GLY A 42 -7.43 0.53 -23.08
N GLY A 43 -7.13 0.28 -21.81
CA GLY A 43 -7.30 -1.02 -21.16
C GLY A 43 -8.65 -1.20 -20.44
N PRO A 44 -8.89 -2.36 -19.81
CA PRO A 44 -10.05 -2.56 -18.95
C PRO A 44 -10.06 -1.49 -17.83
N GLY A 45 -11.23 -0.90 -17.57
CA GLY A 45 -11.38 0.15 -16.56
C GLY A 45 -10.93 -0.31 -15.16
N PRO A 46 -10.74 0.62 -14.21
CA PRO A 46 -10.15 0.35 -12.88
C PRO A 46 -10.78 -0.82 -12.12
N VAL A 47 -12.10 -0.95 -12.19
CA VAL A 47 -12.85 -2.05 -11.54
C VAL A 47 -12.53 -3.40 -12.18
N ALA A 48 -12.45 -3.46 -13.51
CA ALA A 48 -12.14 -4.69 -14.22
C ALA A 48 -10.68 -5.12 -14.02
N LEU A 49 -9.74 -4.15 -13.97
CA LEU A 49 -8.35 -4.41 -13.62
C LEU A 49 -8.25 -5.00 -12.20
N LEU A 50 -8.95 -4.40 -11.23
CA LEU A 50 -8.98 -4.88 -9.86
C LEU A 50 -9.63 -6.25 -9.73
N LEU A 51 -10.72 -6.53 -10.46
CA LEU A 51 -11.33 -7.86 -10.48
C LEU A 51 -10.35 -8.90 -11.03
N GLY A 52 -9.68 -8.60 -12.14
CA GLY A 52 -8.68 -9.49 -12.73
C GLY A 52 -7.52 -9.78 -11.78
N SER A 53 -6.96 -8.75 -11.14
CA SER A 53 -5.89 -8.93 -10.15
C SER A 53 -6.35 -9.69 -8.91
N SER A 54 -7.59 -9.46 -8.45
CA SER A 54 -8.17 -10.18 -7.31
C SER A 54 -8.38 -11.66 -7.61
N LEU A 55 -8.85 -12.01 -8.81
CA LEU A 55 -9.01 -13.40 -9.24
C LEU A 55 -7.65 -14.12 -9.35
N LEU A 56 -6.65 -13.47 -9.94
CA LEU A 56 -5.28 -13.99 -9.99
C LEU A 56 -4.72 -14.18 -8.58
N GLY A 57 -4.90 -13.18 -7.71
CA GLY A 57 -4.51 -13.25 -6.30
C GLY A 57 -5.19 -14.42 -5.58
N ALA A 58 -6.49 -14.64 -5.81
CA ALA A 58 -7.23 -15.75 -5.23
C ALA A 58 -6.69 -17.11 -5.70
N VAL A 59 -6.37 -17.27 -6.99
CA VAL A 59 -5.78 -18.50 -7.55
C VAL A 59 -4.41 -18.78 -6.95
N LEU A 60 -3.60 -17.75 -6.67
CA LEU A 60 -2.29 -17.90 -6.04
C LEU A 60 -2.40 -18.14 -4.53
N ALA A 61 -3.32 -17.47 -3.85
CA ALA A 61 -3.48 -17.54 -2.40
C ALA A 61 -4.21 -18.81 -1.93
N ALA A 62 -5.18 -19.32 -2.69
CA ALA A 62 -5.95 -20.51 -2.34
C ALA A 62 -5.08 -21.77 -2.06
N PRO A 63 -4.12 -22.17 -2.93
CA PRO A 63 -3.29 -23.33 -2.65
C PRO A 63 -2.38 -23.10 -1.43
N LEU A 64 -1.90 -21.88 -1.21
CA LEU A 64 -1.10 -21.54 -0.02
C LEU A 64 -1.94 -21.63 1.25
N ALA A 65 -3.18 -21.12 1.23
CA ALA A 65 -4.10 -21.20 2.36
C ALA A 65 -4.47 -22.65 2.68
N LEU A 66 -4.72 -23.47 1.67
CA LEU A 66 -5.00 -24.91 1.84
C LEU A 66 -3.78 -25.66 2.39
N ALA A 67 -2.60 -25.47 1.79
CA ALA A 67 -1.37 -26.15 2.19
C ALA A 67 -0.90 -25.77 3.60
N SER A 68 -1.18 -24.54 4.04
CA SER A 68 -0.86 -24.05 5.39
C SER A 68 -1.95 -24.30 6.44
N GLY A 69 -3.10 -24.86 6.04
CA GLY A 69 -4.26 -25.05 6.94
C GLY A 69 -4.94 -23.76 7.37
N GLN A 70 -4.72 -22.65 6.65
CA GLN A 70 -5.32 -21.33 6.91
C GLN A 70 -6.57 -21.05 6.06
N TRP A 71 -7.18 -22.08 5.48
CA TRP A 71 -8.42 -21.93 4.74
C TRP A 71 -9.58 -21.57 5.67
N ILE A 72 -10.30 -20.49 5.33
CA ILE A 72 -11.51 -20.08 6.02
C ILE A 72 -12.70 -20.60 5.21
N ASP A 73 -13.55 -21.43 5.81
CA ASP A 73 -14.78 -21.90 5.17
C ASP A 73 -15.89 -20.84 5.30
N PRO A 74 -16.29 -20.15 4.22
CA PRO A 74 -17.35 -19.15 4.27
C PRO A 74 -18.74 -19.76 4.59
N ARG A 75 -18.89 -21.10 4.51
CA ARG A 75 -20.14 -21.80 4.82
C ARG A 75 -20.29 -22.12 6.30
N ALA A 76 -19.21 -22.05 7.06
CA ALA A 76 -19.22 -22.31 8.50
C ALA A 76 -19.92 -21.21 9.32
N GLY A 77 -20.31 -20.10 8.67
CA GLY A 77 -20.98 -18.94 9.27
C GLY A 77 -20.12 -17.68 9.20
N MET A 78 -20.73 -16.51 9.39
CA MET A 78 -20.04 -15.22 9.42
C MET A 78 -20.02 -14.67 10.84
N GLY A 79 -18.87 -14.78 11.52
CA GLY A 79 -18.60 -14.13 12.79
C GLY A 79 -17.98 -12.74 12.60
N ALA A 80 -17.54 -12.14 13.70
CA ALA A 80 -16.89 -10.84 13.69
C ALA A 80 -15.61 -10.79 12.81
N PRO A 81 -14.71 -11.80 12.83
CA PRO A 81 -13.53 -11.81 11.96
C PRO A 81 -13.88 -11.83 10.46
N GLU A 82 -14.88 -12.63 10.07
CA GLU A 82 -15.32 -12.74 8.67
C GLU A 82 -15.93 -11.43 8.19
N TRP A 83 -16.76 -10.78 9.03
CA TRP A 83 -17.31 -9.45 8.72
C TRP A 83 -16.24 -8.36 8.64
N ALA A 84 -15.23 -8.41 9.52
CA ALA A 84 -14.10 -7.48 9.46
C ALA A 84 -13.32 -7.66 8.14
N LEU A 85 -13.13 -8.89 7.69
CA LEU A 85 -12.50 -9.19 6.40
C LEU A 85 -13.33 -8.64 5.24
N VAL A 86 -14.65 -8.89 5.21
CA VAL A 86 -15.55 -8.35 4.17
C VAL A 86 -15.53 -6.83 4.12
N ALA A 87 -15.58 -6.18 5.29
CA ALA A 87 -15.52 -4.72 5.37
C ALA A 87 -14.18 -4.19 4.87
N SER A 88 -13.06 -4.80 5.31
CA SER A 88 -11.71 -4.45 4.88
C SER A 88 -11.51 -4.64 3.37
N SER A 89 -11.96 -5.77 2.81
CA SER A 89 -11.89 -6.05 1.37
C SER A 89 -12.72 -5.07 0.55
N THR A 90 -13.89 -4.66 1.05
CA THR A 90 -14.75 -3.67 0.40
C THR A 90 -14.10 -2.29 0.38
N ILE A 91 -13.57 -1.85 1.53
CA ILE A 91 -12.80 -0.59 1.63
C ILE A 91 -11.62 -0.64 0.67
N HIS A 92 -10.86 -1.73 0.69
CA HIS A 92 -9.72 -1.93 -0.20
C HIS A 92 -10.15 -1.81 -1.67
N ALA A 93 -11.23 -2.47 -2.08
CA ALA A 93 -11.68 -2.42 -3.46
C ALA A 93 -12.03 -1.01 -3.93
N VAL A 94 -12.74 -0.24 -3.09
CA VAL A 94 -13.10 1.16 -3.40
C VAL A 94 -11.86 2.05 -3.47
N VAL A 95 -10.98 1.96 -2.47
CA VAL A 95 -9.75 2.77 -2.41
C VAL A 95 -8.83 2.46 -3.57
N TYR A 96 -8.65 1.17 -3.89
CA TYR A 96 -7.75 0.73 -4.94
C TYR A 96 -8.26 1.07 -6.34
N ALA A 97 -9.56 0.87 -6.60
CA ALA A 97 -10.16 1.29 -7.86
C ALA A 97 -10.05 2.82 -8.05
N SER A 98 -10.21 3.59 -6.97
CA SER A 98 -10.02 5.04 -6.98
C SER A 98 -8.56 5.43 -7.25
N TYR A 99 -7.60 4.69 -6.68
CA TYR A 99 -6.17 4.88 -6.95
C TYR A 99 -5.84 4.62 -8.42
N VAL A 100 -6.25 3.48 -8.98
CA VAL A 100 -6.01 3.14 -10.39
C VAL A 100 -6.66 4.17 -11.33
N TRP A 101 -7.89 4.61 -11.01
CA TRP A 101 -8.55 5.69 -11.72
C TRP A 101 -7.73 6.99 -11.69
N LEU A 102 -7.21 7.36 -10.52
CA LEU A 102 -6.38 8.56 -10.35
C LEU A 102 -5.08 8.46 -11.16
N VAL A 103 -4.42 7.29 -11.16
CA VAL A 103 -3.23 7.05 -11.99
C VAL A 103 -3.52 7.28 -13.46
N GLY A 104 -4.64 6.75 -13.97
CA GLY A 104 -5.04 6.93 -15.37
C GLY A 104 -5.36 8.39 -15.74
N ARG A 105 -5.78 9.22 -14.78
CA ARG A 105 -6.18 10.61 -15.03
C ARG A 105 -5.09 11.64 -14.75
N ALA A 106 -4.29 11.44 -13.71
CA ALA A 106 -3.27 12.39 -13.24
C ALA A 106 -1.83 11.91 -13.46
N GLY A 107 -1.64 10.66 -13.89
CA GLY A 107 -0.34 10.04 -14.09
C GLY A 107 0.26 9.43 -12.81
N ALA A 108 1.24 8.55 -13.00
CA ALA A 108 1.86 7.77 -11.92
C ALA A 108 2.51 8.65 -10.84
N THR A 109 3.20 9.74 -11.23
CA THR A 109 3.93 10.61 -10.29
C THR A 109 3.00 11.39 -9.37
N PHE A 110 1.87 11.88 -9.87
CA PHE A 110 0.90 12.59 -9.03
C PHE A 110 0.13 11.61 -8.14
N ALA A 111 -0.28 10.46 -8.68
CA ALA A 111 -0.95 9.43 -7.90
C ALA A 111 -0.05 8.86 -6.78
N ALA A 112 1.26 8.76 -6.99
CA ALA A 112 2.21 8.31 -5.98
C ALA A 112 2.20 9.19 -4.72
N GLN A 113 1.75 10.45 -4.81
CA GLN A 113 1.65 11.35 -3.65
C GLN A 113 0.65 10.87 -2.59
N VAL A 114 -0.33 10.05 -2.98
CA VAL A 114 -1.28 9.41 -2.06
C VAL A 114 -0.55 8.58 -1.00
N SER A 115 0.58 7.94 -1.35
CA SER A 115 1.35 7.10 -0.43
C SER A 115 1.83 7.88 0.81
N TYR A 116 2.12 9.18 0.67
CA TYR A 116 2.53 10.02 1.80
C TYR A 116 1.37 10.30 2.77
N LEU A 117 0.17 10.56 2.24
CA LEU A 117 -1.03 10.72 3.07
C LEU A 117 -1.33 9.42 3.80
N VAL A 118 -1.32 8.28 3.09
CA VAL A 118 -1.55 6.95 3.67
C VAL A 118 -0.53 6.66 4.77
N THR A 119 0.75 6.97 4.56
CA THR A 119 1.79 6.81 5.58
C THR A 119 1.53 7.69 6.80
N GLY A 120 1.20 8.97 6.61
CA GLY A 120 0.90 9.89 7.70
C GLY A 120 -0.33 9.47 8.49
N PHE A 121 -1.42 9.09 7.82
CA PHE A 121 -2.60 8.53 8.48
C PHE A 121 -2.27 7.24 9.22
N GLY A 122 -1.46 6.35 8.64
CA GLY A 122 -1.02 5.13 9.33
C GLY A 122 -0.38 5.41 10.68
N VAL A 123 0.54 6.38 10.73
CA VAL A 123 1.17 6.84 11.98
C VAL A 123 0.12 7.40 12.95
N LEU A 124 -0.77 8.28 12.48
CA LEU A 124 -1.80 8.90 13.33
C LEU A 124 -2.81 7.88 13.89
N TRP A 125 -3.24 6.92 13.08
CA TRP A 125 -4.13 5.84 13.51
C TRP A 125 -3.43 4.91 14.50
N ALA A 126 -2.15 4.61 14.31
CA ALA A 126 -1.38 3.81 15.28
C ALA A 126 -1.28 4.53 16.64
N MET A 127 -1.01 5.84 16.64
CA MET A 127 -1.03 6.64 17.87
C MET A 127 -2.42 6.65 18.53
N GLY A 128 -3.48 6.84 17.74
CA GLY A 128 -4.85 6.98 18.24
C GLY A 128 -5.49 5.67 18.71
N LEU A 129 -5.26 4.56 18.00
CA LEU A 129 -5.89 3.26 18.30
C LEU A 129 -5.02 2.36 19.17
N LEU A 130 -3.71 2.36 18.95
CA LEU A 130 -2.77 1.46 19.63
C LEU A 130 -2.03 2.16 20.77
N GLY A 131 -2.15 3.49 20.90
CA GLY A 131 -1.44 4.26 21.93
C GLY A 131 0.07 4.34 21.69
N GLU A 132 0.52 4.12 20.45
CA GLU A 132 1.96 4.13 20.13
C GLU A 132 2.57 5.54 20.20
N SER A 133 3.83 5.60 20.60
CA SER A 133 4.63 6.83 20.58
C SER A 133 5.88 6.63 19.73
N TYR A 134 6.08 7.50 18.74
CA TYR A 134 7.22 7.41 17.82
C TYR A 134 8.38 8.33 18.21
N ALA A 135 9.60 7.85 18.02
CA ALA A 135 10.82 8.61 18.26
C ALA A 135 10.92 9.85 17.34
N GLY A 136 11.64 10.89 17.79
CA GLY A 136 11.86 12.12 17.01
C GLY A 136 12.43 11.89 15.61
N ALA A 137 13.21 10.83 15.42
CA ALA A 137 13.74 10.43 14.11
C ALA A 137 12.64 10.11 13.09
N VAL A 138 11.52 9.52 13.53
CA VAL A 138 10.36 9.21 12.68
C VAL A 138 9.72 10.49 12.18
N TRP A 139 9.50 11.46 13.08
CA TRP A 139 8.96 12.78 12.72
C TRP A 139 9.88 13.54 11.77
N GLY A 140 11.19 13.56 12.03
CA GLY A 140 12.18 14.18 11.14
C GLY A 140 12.24 13.50 9.76
N ALA A 141 12.14 12.17 9.71
CA ALA A 141 12.06 11.44 8.46
C ALA A 141 10.80 11.79 7.67
N MET A 142 9.66 11.87 8.34
CA MET A 142 8.38 12.19 7.73
C MET A 142 8.36 13.63 7.20
N ALA A 143 8.85 14.60 7.98
CA ALA A 143 9.02 15.99 7.52
C ALA A 143 9.88 16.06 6.26
N LEU A 144 11.01 15.34 6.23
CA LEU A 144 11.89 15.30 5.06
C LEU A 144 11.25 14.63 3.84
N MET A 145 10.39 13.60 4.04
CA MET A 145 9.62 13.00 2.95
C MET A 145 8.57 13.98 2.39
N PHE A 146 7.85 14.69 3.26
CA PHE A 146 6.87 15.69 2.84
C PHE A 146 7.50 16.88 2.12
N VAL A 147 8.66 17.38 2.59
CA VAL A 147 9.43 18.41 1.87
C VAL A 147 9.81 17.91 0.48
N GLY A 148 10.28 16.66 0.36
CA GLY A 148 10.55 16.04 -0.94
C GLY A 148 9.34 16.08 -1.87
N LEU A 149 8.15 15.75 -1.35
CA LEU A 149 6.87 15.86 -2.08
C LEU A 149 6.60 17.30 -2.54
N PHE A 150 6.71 18.31 -1.66
CA PHE A 150 6.43 19.70 -2.00
C PHE A 150 7.36 20.24 -3.10
N LEU A 151 8.58 19.73 -3.18
CA LEU A 151 9.54 20.08 -4.21
C LEU A 151 9.25 19.39 -5.56
N VAL A 152 8.47 18.30 -5.58
CA VAL A 152 8.04 17.65 -6.82
C VAL A 152 7.00 18.54 -7.50
N THR A 153 7.45 19.33 -8.46
CA THR A 153 6.57 20.16 -9.30
C THR A 153 6.20 19.38 -10.57
N PRO A 154 4.93 19.32 -10.97
CA PRO A 154 4.57 18.78 -12.28
C PRO A 154 5.25 19.61 -13.37
N ARG A 155 5.80 18.94 -14.38
CA ARG A 155 6.46 19.61 -15.50
C ARG A 155 5.42 20.50 -16.19
N ALA A 156 5.67 21.82 -16.24
CA ALA A 156 4.85 22.73 -17.04
C ALA A 156 4.84 22.21 -18.48
N ARG A 157 3.64 22.05 -19.05
CA ARG A 157 3.48 21.70 -20.46
C ARG A 157 3.83 22.89 -21.33
#